data_AF-A0A2S3QDL5-F1
#
_entry.id   AF-A0A2S3QDL5-F1
#
_cell.length_a   1.000
_cell.length_b   1.000
_cell.length_c   1.000
_cell.angle_alpha   90.00
_cell.angle_beta   90.00
_cell.angle_gamma   90.00
#
_symmetry.space_group_name_H-M   'P 1'
#
loop_
_entity.id
_entity.type
_entity.pdbx_description
1 polymer ?
#
loop_
_entity_poly.entity_id
_entity_poly.type
_entity_poly.pdbx_seq_one_letter_code
_entity_poly.pdbx_strand_id
1 'polypeptide(L)'
;MPWRERLRIGTGALWIISGLLMFQPLIRSPLFFTDVLAPVAEAWQPFVIRALLRTGDRLWLTAPHLWPLLIGVGEVLSGIGLLWHPTKWGWLTRLSAWILVLWSIVVWVMGEGFGSLFNGTGSVLDGTPGNALLYGICTALLLIPIDFWDSGQVAHRVRQAVGWIWIMMAGLQALPGAGFWHGSRLAELFGLVTMNGAEPAWLQQWINEGVMWSFHDPALVNLLLVIIMLGLGLAWLVNWRYAPLATTLWVLWIWMIPQAFGALMTHLAPTVGMIGPWLLLIGLARHDRKSLRQSSPAAKPTIA
;
A
#
# COMPACT_ATOMS: atom_id res chain seq x y z
N MET A 1 -6.94 23.41 6.57
CA MET A 1 -7.58 22.11 6.38
C MET A 1 -7.10 21.15 7.45
N PRO A 2 -8.00 20.68 8.33
CA PRO A 2 -7.74 19.58 9.26
C PRO A 2 -7.24 18.34 8.51
N TRP A 3 -6.36 17.53 9.11
CA TRP A 3 -5.80 16.36 8.41
C TRP A 3 -6.82 15.31 8.01
N ARG A 4 -7.91 15.18 8.78
CA ARG A 4 -9.04 14.29 8.43
C ARG A 4 -9.64 14.64 7.08
N GLU A 5 -9.75 15.93 6.77
CA GLU A 5 -10.27 16.41 5.49
C GLU A 5 -9.30 16.06 4.35
N ARG A 6 -7.99 16.27 4.55
CA ARG A 6 -6.96 15.90 3.57
C ARG A 6 -6.91 14.39 3.33
N LEU A 7 -7.03 13.59 4.39
CA LEU A 7 -7.12 12.14 4.28
C LEU A 7 -8.35 11.74 3.47
N ARG A 8 -9.52 12.36 3.72
CA ARG A 8 -10.74 12.08 2.96
C ARG A 8 -10.58 12.44 1.48
N ILE A 9 -10.02 13.61 1.19
CA ILE A 9 -9.77 14.06 -0.19
C ILE A 9 -8.82 13.10 -0.90
N GLY A 10 -7.69 12.79 -0.27
CA GLY A 10 -6.70 11.87 -0.83
C GLY A 10 -7.26 10.46 -1.04
N THR A 11 -7.95 9.92 -0.04
CA THR A 11 -8.55 8.57 -0.11
C THR A 11 -9.65 8.51 -1.16
N GLY A 12 -10.54 9.51 -1.22
CA GLY A 12 -11.58 9.58 -2.25
C GLY A 12 -10.99 9.69 -3.65
N ALA A 13 -9.95 10.51 -3.84
CA ALA A 13 -9.24 10.60 -5.12
C ALA A 13 -8.58 9.27 -5.51
N LEU A 14 -7.93 8.58 -4.56
CA LEU A 14 -7.31 7.28 -4.83
C LEU A 14 -8.33 6.22 -5.25
N TRP A 15 -9.50 6.18 -4.63
CA TRP A 15 -10.58 5.26 -5.03
C TRP A 15 -11.19 5.61 -6.38
N ILE A 16 -11.34 6.90 -6.70
CA ILE A 16 -11.77 7.33 -8.03
C ILE A 16 -10.75 6.88 -9.08
N ILE A 17 -9.46 7.12 -8.83
CA ILE A 17 -8.40 6.70 -9.76
C ILE A 17 -8.38 5.18 -9.91
N SER A 18 -8.47 4.43 -8.80
CA SER A 18 -8.61 2.96 -8.80
C SER A 18 -9.76 2.50 -9.69
N GLY A 19 -10.95 3.05 -9.46
CA GLY A 19 -12.12 2.66 -10.24
C GLY A 19 -12.03 3.06 -11.71
N LEU A 20 -11.36 4.16 -12.04
CA LEU A 20 -11.09 4.54 -13.42
C LEU A 20 -10.11 3.59 -14.11
N LEU A 21 -9.09 3.10 -13.39
CA LEU A 21 -8.12 2.15 -13.92
C LEU A 21 -8.77 0.80 -14.24
N MET A 22 -9.81 0.38 -13.51
CA MET A 22 -10.57 -0.83 -13.81
C MET A 22 -11.23 -0.85 -15.21
N PHE A 23 -11.42 0.30 -15.84
CA PHE A 23 -11.96 0.38 -17.21
C PHE A 23 -10.94 0.06 -18.32
N GLN A 24 -9.67 -0.15 -17.97
CA GLN A 24 -8.63 -0.51 -18.91
C GLN A 24 -9.02 -1.76 -19.73
N PRO A 25 -8.75 -1.78 -21.05
CA PRO A 25 -9.12 -2.91 -21.90
C PRO A 25 -8.51 -4.25 -21.48
N LEU A 26 -7.25 -4.26 -21.03
CA LEU A 26 -6.56 -5.51 -20.67
C LEU A 26 -7.06 -6.09 -19.34
N ILE A 27 -7.50 -5.27 -18.38
CA ILE A 27 -8.16 -5.74 -17.14
C ILE A 27 -9.44 -6.54 -17.47
N ARG A 28 -10.14 -6.14 -18.54
CA ARG A 28 -11.32 -6.85 -19.05
C ARG A 28 -10.98 -8.02 -19.97
N SER A 29 -9.73 -8.44 -20.05
CA SER A 29 -9.31 -9.57 -20.88
C SER A 29 -8.87 -10.75 -20.00
N PRO A 30 -8.75 -11.97 -20.56
CA PRO A 30 -8.19 -13.11 -19.81
C PRO A 30 -6.77 -12.86 -19.27
N LEU A 31 -6.01 -11.92 -19.86
CA LEU A 31 -4.65 -11.60 -19.42
C LEU A 31 -4.59 -11.10 -17.97
N PHE A 32 -5.62 -10.37 -17.52
CA PHE A 32 -5.66 -9.93 -16.13
C PHE A 32 -5.74 -11.11 -15.16
N PHE A 33 -6.47 -12.16 -15.53
CA PHE A 33 -6.51 -13.36 -14.72
C PHE A 33 -5.15 -14.06 -14.72
N THR A 34 -4.56 -14.29 -15.89
CA THR A 34 -3.30 -15.05 -16.01
C THR A 34 -2.10 -14.34 -15.39
N ASP A 35 -2.05 -13.01 -15.48
CA ASP A 35 -0.86 -12.24 -15.15
C ASP A 35 -0.96 -11.54 -13.79
N VAL A 36 -2.17 -11.35 -13.25
CA VAL A 36 -2.40 -10.64 -11.97
C VAL A 36 -3.02 -11.55 -10.90
N LEU A 37 -4.11 -12.27 -11.20
CA LEU A 37 -4.84 -13.04 -10.18
C LEU A 37 -4.29 -14.45 -9.95
N ALA A 38 -4.10 -15.21 -11.03
CA ALA A 38 -3.67 -16.61 -10.97
C ALA A 38 -2.31 -16.81 -10.27
N PRO A 39 -1.27 -15.99 -10.50
CA PRO A 39 0.03 -16.19 -9.86
C PRO A 39 -0.05 -16.15 -8.33
N VAL A 40 -0.91 -15.31 -7.76
CA VAL A 40 -1.12 -15.18 -6.31
C VAL A 40 -1.77 -16.44 -5.74
N ALA A 41 -2.72 -17.03 -6.48
CA ALA A 41 -3.43 -18.25 -6.10
C ALA A 41 -2.60 -19.53 -6.29
N GLU A 42 -1.67 -19.53 -7.25
CA GLU A 42 -0.77 -20.64 -7.57
C GLU A 42 0.45 -20.70 -6.66
N ALA A 43 0.89 -19.55 -6.12
CA ALA A 43 1.91 -19.49 -5.09
C ALA A 43 1.52 -20.36 -3.87
N TRP A 44 2.54 -20.81 -3.13
CA TRP A 44 2.27 -21.57 -1.90
C TRP A 44 1.47 -20.72 -0.91
N GLN A 45 0.36 -21.24 -0.43
CA GLN A 45 -0.53 -20.57 0.53
C GLN A 45 -1.07 -21.59 1.54
N PRO A 46 -1.33 -21.20 2.80
CA PRO A 46 -2.13 -21.99 3.74
C PRO A 46 -3.46 -22.41 3.12
N PHE A 47 -3.95 -23.60 3.47
CA PHE A 47 -5.12 -24.22 2.82
C PHE A 47 -6.36 -23.30 2.78
N VAL A 48 -6.67 -22.62 3.88
CA VAL A 48 -7.82 -21.72 3.99
C VAL A 48 -7.66 -20.51 3.04
N ILE A 49 -6.48 -19.90 3.00
CA ILE A 49 -6.19 -18.75 2.12
C ILE A 49 -6.29 -19.17 0.66
N ARG A 50 -5.73 -20.33 0.31
CA ARG A 50 -5.82 -20.89 -1.04
C ARG A 50 -7.27 -21.16 -1.46
N ALA A 51 -8.12 -21.62 -0.55
CA ALA A 51 -9.54 -21.85 -0.83
C ALA A 51 -10.28 -20.53 -1.09
N LEU A 52 -9.97 -19.47 -0.34
CA LEU A 52 -10.54 -18.13 -0.53
C LEU A 52 -10.11 -17.51 -1.87
N LEU A 53 -8.81 -17.58 -2.21
CA LEU A 53 -8.27 -17.14 -3.50
C LEU A 53 -8.97 -17.86 -4.66
N ARG A 54 -9.01 -19.20 -4.63
CA ARG A 54 -9.71 -20.00 -5.67
C ARG A 54 -11.19 -19.68 -5.78
N THR A 55 -11.82 -19.24 -4.71
CA THR A 55 -13.23 -18.80 -4.74
C THR A 55 -13.34 -17.46 -5.45
N GLY A 56 -12.43 -16.53 -5.17
CA GLY A 56 -12.29 -15.26 -5.91
C GLY A 56 -12.04 -15.49 -7.40
N ASP A 57 -11.09 -16.36 -7.74
CA ASP A 57 -10.75 -16.73 -9.12
C ASP A 57 -11.97 -17.27 -9.88
N ARG A 58 -12.68 -18.24 -9.28
CA ARG A 58 -13.89 -18.81 -9.88
C ARG A 58 -14.97 -17.75 -10.09
N LEU A 59 -15.18 -16.88 -9.11
CA LEU A 59 -16.14 -15.78 -9.23
C LEU A 59 -15.75 -14.85 -10.37
N TRP A 60 -14.48 -14.44 -10.44
CA TRP A 60 -13.95 -13.58 -11.50
C TRP A 60 -14.19 -14.18 -12.89
N LEU A 61 -13.89 -15.48 -13.05
CA LEU A 61 -14.02 -16.20 -14.32
C LEU A 61 -15.48 -16.39 -14.77
N THR A 62 -16.49 -16.19 -13.90
CA THR A 62 -17.91 -16.23 -14.34
C THR A 62 -18.28 -15.09 -15.28
N ALA A 63 -17.65 -13.92 -15.13
CA ALA A 63 -17.96 -12.74 -15.94
C ALA A 63 -16.76 -11.78 -16.01
N PRO A 64 -15.62 -12.21 -16.61
CA PRO A 64 -14.34 -11.46 -16.57
C PRO A 64 -14.42 -10.09 -17.27
N HIS A 65 -15.40 -9.88 -18.15
CA HIS A 65 -15.64 -8.59 -18.80
C HIS A 65 -16.55 -7.65 -17.98
N LEU A 66 -17.41 -8.21 -17.12
CA LEU A 66 -18.43 -7.46 -16.37
C LEU A 66 -17.91 -7.05 -14.99
N TRP A 67 -17.17 -7.90 -14.30
CA TRP A 67 -16.66 -7.60 -12.96
C TRP A 67 -15.81 -6.33 -12.90
N PRO A 68 -14.82 -6.11 -13.80
CA PRO A 68 -14.06 -4.86 -13.79
C PRO A 68 -14.95 -3.62 -13.96
N LEU A 69 -16.01 -3.70 -14.78
CA LEU A 69 -16.93 -2.59 -14.99
C LEU A 69 -17.70 -2.26 -13.71
N LEU A 70 -18.29 -3.28 -13.07
CA LEU A 70 -19.08 -3.10 -11.84
C LEU A 70 -18.22 -2.60 -10.68
N ILE A 71 -17.01 -3.17 -10.53
CA ILE A 71 -16.03 -2.76 -9.53
C ILE A 71 -15.61 -1.31 -9.79
N GLY A 72 -15.22 -0.99 -11.03
CA GLY A 72 -14.80 0.35 -11.41
C GLY A 72 -15.87 1.41 -11.13
N VAL A 73 -17.13 1.14 -11.52
CA VAL A 73 -18.26 2.03 -11.22
C VAL A 73 -18.48 2.15 -9.70
N GLY A 74 -18.44 1.05 -8.97
CA GLY A 74 -18.62 1.05 -7.51
C GLY A 74 -17.55 1.86 -6.78
N GLU A 75 -16.28 1.72 -7.17
CA GLU A 75 -15.15 2.46 -6.63
C GLU A 75 -15.23 3.95 -6.96
N VAL A 76 -15.56 4.31 -8.20
CA VAL A 76 -15.75 5.72 -8.61
C VAL A 76 -16.90 6.36 -7.85
N LEU A 77 -18.08 5.72 -7.80
CA LEU A 77 -19.25 6.26 -7.10
C LEU A 77 -19.00 6.39 -5.59
N SER A 78 -18.36 5.40 -4.97
CA SER A 78 -18.02 5.46 -3.55
C SER A 78 -16.94 6.50 -3.26
N GLY A 79 -15.95 6.64 -4.15
CA GLY A 79 -14.95 7.69 -4.08
C GLY A 79 -15.56 9.09 -4.20
N ILE A 80 -16.50 9.29 -5.13
CA ILE A 80 -17.30 10.53 -5.22
C ILE A 80 -18.12 10.73 -3.94
N GLY A 81 -18.73 9.69 -3.40
CA GLY A 81 -19.48 9.73 -2.15
C GLY A 81 -18.62 10.12 -0.94
N LEU A 82 -17.34 9.74 -0.92
CA LEU A 82 -16.36 10.23 0.07
C LEU A 82 -16.07 11.72 -0.08
N LEU A 83 -16.02 12.23 -1.31
CA LEU A 83 -15.78 13.65 -1.61
C LEU A 83 -17.06 14.50 -1.53
N TRP A 84 -18.23 13.85 -1.41
CA TRP A 84 -19.52 14.50 -1.38
C TRP A 84 -19.66 15.40 -0.14
N HIS A 85 -19.88 16.70 -0.39
CA HIS A 85 -19.89 17.78 0.61
C HIS A 85 -18.62 17.88 1.48
N PRO A 86 -17.69 18.79 1.13
CA PRO A 86 -16.43 18.96 1.84
C PRO A 86 -16.60 19.25 3.35
N THR A 87 -17.66 19.92 3.75
CA THR A 87 -17.82 20.41 5.14
C THR A 87 -18.69 19.53 6.04
N LYS A 88 -19.46 18.57 5.50
CA LYS A 88 -20.39 17.77 6.29
C LYS A 88 -20.08 16.29 6.17
N TRP A 89 -19.77 15.66 7.30
CA TRP A 89 -19.65 14.21 7.39
C TRP A 89 -21.05 13.58 7.42
N GLY A 90 -21.65 13.47 6.24
CA GLY A 90 -23.03 13.01 6.04
C GLY A 90 -23.18 11.49 6.00
N TRP A 91 -24.43 11.04 5.85
CA TRP A 91 -24.75 9.61 5.74
C TRP A 91 -24.12 8.98 4.50
N LEU A 92 -24.09 9.69 3.35
CA LEU A 92 -23.46 9.22 2.10
C LEU A 92 -21.96 8.97 2.27
N THR A 93 -21.24 9.89 2.91
CA THR A 93 -19.79 9.76 3.15
C THR A 93 -19.51 8.55 4.05
N ARG A 94 -20.32 8.34 5.11
CA ARG A 94 -20.21 7.17 5.99
C ARG A 94 -20.50 5.87 5.25
N LEU A 95 -21.58 5.83 4.47
CA LEU A 95 -21.95 4.65 3.68
C LEU A 95 -20.84 4.29 2.69
N SER A 96 -20.32 5.29 1.97
CA SER A 96 -19.22 5.10 1.02
C SER A 96 -17.96 4.58 1.70
N ALA A 97 -17.61 5.12 2.87
CA ALA A 97 -16.47 4.63 3.65
C ALA A 97 -16.65 3.16 4.08
N TRP A 98 -17.84 2.76 4.54
CA TRP A 98 -18.12 1.37 4.89
C TRP A 98 -18.04 0.42 3.69
N ILE A 99 -18.63 0.81 2.56
CA ILE A 99 -18.57 0.02 1.31
C ILE A 99 -17.11 -0.21 0.92
N LEU A 100 -16.30 0.85 0.90
CA LEU A 100 -14.90 0.79 0.49
C LEU A 100 -14.02 0.00 1.48
N VAL A 101 -14.29 0.08 2.78
CA VAL A 101 -13.61 -0.75 3.79
C VAL A 101 -13.93 -2.23 3.58
N LEU A 102 -15.21 -2.57 3.41
CA LEU A 102 -15.64 -3.95 3.16
C LEU A 102 -15.06 -4.48 1.84
N TRP A 103 -15.08 -3.65 0.79
CA TRP A 103 -14.50 -3.99 -0.50
C TRP A 103 -12.99 -4.22 -0.42
N SER A 104 -12.26 -3.36 0.30
CA SER A 104 -10.83 -3.53 0.54
C SER A 104 -10.51 -4.87 1.21
N ILE A 105 -11.34 -5.29 2.17
CA ILE A 105 -11.18 -6.59 2.83
C ILE A 105 -11.39 -7.73 1.84
N VAL A 106 -12.43 -7.65 1.00
CA VAL A 106 -12.70 -8.66 -0.04
C VAL A 106 -11.51 -8.78 -0.99
N VAL A 107 -11.00 -7.66 -1.53
CA VAL A 107 -9.85 -7.68 -2.45
C VAL A 107 -8.58 -8.17 -1.75
N TRP A 108 -8.31 -7.70 -0.53
CA TRP A 108 -7.12 -8.11 0.21
C TRP A 108 -7.11 -9.62 0.50
N VAL A 109 -8.26 -10.21 0.81
CA VAL A 109 -8.38 -11.63 1.14
C VAL A 109 -8.45 -12.50 -0.12
N MET A 110 -9.32 -12.15 -1.08
CA MET A 110 -9.66 -13.01 -2.21
C MET A 110 -8.89 -12.67 -3.49
N GLY A 111 -8.29 -11.48 -3.59
CA GLY A 111 -7.45 -11.06 -4.73
C GLY A 111 -5.96 -11.03 -4.41
N GLU A 112 -5.59 -10.59 -3.20
CA GLU A 112 -4.17 -10.42 -2.82
C GLU A 112 -3.64 -11.53 -1.89
N GLY A 113 -4.50 -12.43 -1.41
CA GLY A 113 -4.08 -13.53 -0.53
C GLY A 113 -3.44 -13.04 0.78
N PHE A 114 -4.03 -12.00 1.39
CA PHE A 114 -3.46 -11.24 2.50
C PHE A 114 -2.14 -10.54 2.16
N GLY A 115 -1.95 -10.17 0.89
CA GLY A 115 -0.75 -9.52 0.37
C GLY A 115 0.52 -10.29 0.72
N SER A 116 0.51 -11.62 0.56
CA SER A 116 1.66 -12.50 0.82
C SER A 116 2.16 -12.54 2.27
N LEU A 117 1.41 -12.06 3.26
CA LEU A 117 1.84 -12.08 4.67
C LEU A 117 2.05 -13.49 5.23
N PHE A 118 1.36 -14.49 4.70
CA PHE A 118 1.32 -15.85 5.25
C PHE A 118 1.97 -16.91 4.36
N ASN A 119 2.49 -16.55 3.19
CA ASN A 119 3.16 -17.49 2.30
C ASN A 119 4.65 -17.67 2.60
N GLY A 120 5.20 -16.92 3.56
CA GLY A 120 6.61 -16.96 3.95
C GLY A 120 7.54 -16.25 2.97
N THR A 121 7.02 -15.60 1.94
CA THR A 121 7.81 -14.93 0.89
C THR A 121 7.37 -13.49 0.65
N GLY A 122 6.67 -12.85 1.59
CA GLY A 122 6.21 -11.48 1.44
C GLY A 122 7.36 -10.46 1.56
N SER A 123 7.42 -9.51 0.61
CA SER A 123 8.32 -8.36 0.64
C SER A 123 7.58 -7.08 0.33
N VAL A 124 7.95 -5.96 0.96
CA VAL A 124 7.39 -4.66 0.57
C VAL A 124 7.71 -4.29 -0.89
N LEU A 125 8.76 -4.89 -1.48
CA LEU A 125 9.12 -4.69 -2.88
C LEU A 125 8.06 -5.27 -3.82
N ASP A 126 7.47 -6.42 -3.48
CA ASP A 126 6.46 -7.10 -4.32
C ASP A 126 5.02 -6.60 -4.11
N GLY A 127 4.77 -5.77 -3.09
CA GLY A 127 3.43 -5.31 -2.76
C GLY A 127 2.93 -5.66 -1.37
N THR A 128 3.66 -6.46 -0.58
CA THR A 128 3.30 -6.79 0.81
C THR A 128 3.20 -5.52 1.68
N PRO A 129 2.17 -5.33 2.53
CA PRO A 129 1.13 -6.27 2.94
C PRO A 129 -0.14 -6.26 2.06
N GLY A 130 -0.11 -5.61 0.90
CA GLY A 130 -1.24 -5.52 -0.03
C GLY A 130 -1.72 -4.08 -0.24
N ASN A 131 -2.04 -3.74 -1.49
CA ASN A 131 -2.57 -2.42 -1.85
C ASN A 131 -3.94 -2.21 -1.21
N ALA A 132 -4.82 -3.23 -1.32
CA ALA A 132 -6.17 -3.17 -0.82
C ALA A 132 -6.21 -2.93 0.70
N LEU A 133 -5.31 -3.55 1.47
CA LEU A 133 -5.21 -3.32 2.90
C LEU A 133 -4.90 -1.84 3.22
N LEU A 134 -3.94 -1.23 2.52
CA LEU A 134 -3.55 0.15 2.78
C LEU A 134 -4.66 1.15 2.37
N TYR A 135 -5.33 0.91 1.26
CA TYR A 135 -6.54 1.66 0.86
C TYR A 135 -7.65 1.55 1.90
N GLY A 136 -7.89 0.33 2.39
CA GLY A 136 -8.86 0.03 3.45
C GLY A 136 -8.53 0.74 4.75
N ILE A 137 -7.26 0.74 5.19
CA ILE A 137 -6.81 1.46 6.39
C ILE A 137 -7.05 2.96 6.25
N CYS A 138 -6.61 3.58 5.14
CA CYS A 138 -6.85 5.00 4.89
C CYS A 138 -8.35 5.36 4.96
N THR A 139 -9.20 4.49 4.42
CA THR A 139 -10.66 4.67 4.44
C THR A 139 -11.25 4.46 5.83
N ALA A 140 -10.82 3.42 6.55
CA ALA A 140 -11.30 3.09 7.88
C ALA A 140 -10.95 4.17 8.91
N LEU A 141 -9.78 4.82 8.77
CA LEU A 141 -9.40 5.96 9.61
C LEU A 141 -10.43 7.10 9.56
N LEU A 142 -11.16 7.26 8.44
CA LEU A 142 -12.19 8.29 8.31
C LEU A 142 -13.43 8.04 9.16
N LEU A 143 -13.69 6.76 9.49
CA LEU A 143 -14.80 6.32 10.35
C LEU A 143 -14.52 6.57 11.84
N ILE A 144 -13.27 6.88 12.22
CA ILE A 144 -12.91 7.20 13.60
C ILE A 144 -13.62 8.50 14.04
N PRO A 145 -14.21 8.54 15.26
CA PRO A 145 -14.88 9.73 15.79
C PRO A 145 -13.96 10.95 15.87
N ILE A 146 -14.54 12.15 15.70
CA ILE A 146 -13.77 13.40 15.62
C ILE A 146 -12.98 13.71 16.90
N ASP A 147 -13.46 13.31 18.06
CA ASP A 147 -12.79 13.54 19.35
C ASP A 147 -11.38 12.90 19.41
N PHE A 148 -11.20 11.76 18.73
CA PHE A 148 -9.89 11.11 18.61
C PHE A 148 -8.94 11.83 17.65
N TRP A 149 -9.50 12.50 16.63
CA TRP A 149 -8.75 13.35 15.72
C TRP A 149 -8.29 14.62 16.42
N ASP A 150 -9.17 15.27 17.17
CA ASP A 150 -8.90 16.53 17.87
C ASP A 150 -7.94 16.35 19.04
N SER A 151 -7.98 15.20 19.73
CA SER A 151 -7.00 14.84 20.76
C SER A 151 -5.62 14.42 20.22
N GLY A 152 -5.45 14.32 18.89
CA GLY A 152 -4.20 13.91 18.26
C GLY A 152 -3.86 12.41 18.36
N GLN A 153 -4.70 11.61 19.04
CA GLN A 153 -4.47 10.18 19.24
C GLN A 153 -4.39 9.40 17.92
N VAL A 154 -5.16 9.78 16.90
CA VAL A 154 -5.09 9.15 15.58
C VAL A 154 -3.70 9.31 14.96
N ALA A 155 -3.14 10.53 14.98
CA ALA A 155 -1.82 10.78 14.41
C ALA A 155 -0.72 9.99 15.16
N HIS A 156 -0.82 9.93 16.49
CA HIS A 156 0.08 9.15 17.32
C HIS A 156 0.04 7.64 17.04
N ARG A 157 -1.17 7.06 16.98
CA ARG A 157 -1.35 5.63 16.71
C ARG A 157 -0.93 5.26 15.29
N VAL A 158 -1.22 6.11 14.30
CA VAL A 158 -0.75 5.91 12.92
C VAL A 158 0.77 5.99 12.85
N ARG A 159 1.41 6.91 13.58
CA ARG A 159 2.88 6.97 13.69
C ARG A 159 3.46 5.67 14.25
N GLN A 160 2.88 5.15 15.33
CA GLN A 160 3.31 3.87 15.91
C GLN A 160 3.09 2.70 14.94
N ALA A 161 1.92 2.66 14.30
CA ALA A 161 1.59 1.62 13.32
C ALA A 161 2.56 1.64 12.13
N VAL A 162 2.89 2.81 11.59
CA VAL A 162 3.91 2.98 10.53
C VAL A 162 5.29 2.52 11.01
N GLY A 163 5.66 2.77 12.28
CA GLY A 163 6.90 2.22 12.84
C GLY A 163 6.91 0.70 12.88
N TRP A 164 5.84 0.10 13.41
CA TRP A 164 5.74 -1.35 13.58
C TRP A 164 5.61 -2.12 12.26
N ILE A 165 4.88 -1.58 11.28
CA ILE A 165 4.79 -2.21 9.95
C ILE A 165 6.16 -2.28 9.27
N TRP A 166 7.00 -1.25 9.39
CA TRP A 166 8.36 -1.30 8.83
C TRP A 166 9.26 -2.30 9.54
N ILE A 167 9.13 -2.44 10.87
CA ILE A 167 9.83 -3.49 11.64
C ILE A 167 9.34 -4.88 11.19
N MET A 168 8.03 -5.06 11.01
CA MET A 168 7.45 -6.31 10.52
C MET A 168 7.96 -6.64 9.11
N MET A 169 7.99 -5.67 8.19
CA MET A 169 8.53 -5.86 6.84
C MET A 169 10.02 -6.21 6.87
N ALA A 170 10.81 -5.56 7.74
CA ALA A 170 12.22 -5.93 7.94
C ALA A 170 12.36 -7.37 8.43
N GLY A 171 11.48 -7.78 9.36
CA GLY A 171 11.40 -9.16 9.85
C GLY A 171 11.11 -10.16 8.73
N LEU A 172 10.06 -9.92 7.93
CA LEU A 172 9.69 -10.76 6.80
C LEU A 172 10.82 -10.87 5.76
N GLN A 173 11.45 -9.75 5.40
CA GLN A 173 12.58 -9.70 4.48
C GLN A 173 13.81 -10.46 5.01
N ALA A 174 14.01 -10.47 6.32
CA ALA A 174 15.16 -11.12 6.96
C ALA A 174 14.98 -12.64 7.13
N LEU A 175 13.76 -13.18 7.02
CA LEU A 175 13.50 -14.60 7.25
C LEU A 175 14.37 -15.48 6.34
N PRO A 176 15.19 -16.40 6.90
CA PRO A 176 15.99 -17.31 6.08
C PRO A 176 15.15 -18.15 5.13
N GLY A 177 13.96 -18.58 5.59
CA GLY A 177 13.02 -19.38 4.82
C GLY A 177 12.34 -18.64 3.67
N ALA A 178 12.41 -17.30 3.61
CA ALA A 178 11.85 -16.53 2.50
C ALA A 178 12.69 -16.61 1.21
N GLY A 179 13.93 -17.10 1.32
CA GLY A 179 14.82 -17.31 0.17
C GLY A 179 15.55 -16.04 -0.32
N PHE A 180 15.24 -14.86 0.21
CA PHE A 180 15.84 -13.57 -0.20
C PHE A 180 17.35 -13.43 0.02
N TRP A 181 17.96 -14.36 0.75
CA TRP A 181 19.41 -14.46 0.88
C TRP A 181 20.09 -15.15 -0.31
N HIS A 182 19.30 -15.64 -1.29
CA HIS A 182 19.77 -16.27 -2.52
C HIS A 182 19.44 -15.41 -3.74
N GLY A 183 20.36 -15.41 -4.71
CA GLY A 183 20.34 -14.48 -5.86
C GLY A 183 19.07 -14.54 -6.69
N SER A 184 18.62 -15.75 -7.05
CA SER A 184 17.44 -15.93 -7.91
C SER A 184 16.17 -15.33 -7.30
N ARG A 185 15.90 -15.61 -6.02
CA ARG A 185 14.68 -15.16 -5.36
C ARG A 185 14.67 -13.67 -5.07
N LEU A 186 15.82 -13.09 -4.71
CA LEU A 186 15.91 -11.64 -4.49
C LEU A 186 15.80 -10.88 -5.81
N ALA A 187 16.45 -11.36 -6.87
CA ALA A 187 16.39 -10.77 -8.20
C ALA A 187 14.96 -10.76 -8.77
N GLU A 188 14.17 -11.81 -8.49
CA GLU A 188 12.76 -11.88 -8.87
C GLU A 188 11.94 -10.69 -8.36
N LEU A 189 12.20 -10.21 -7.13
CA LEU A 189 11.49 -9.05 -6.55
C LEU A 189 11.61 -7.77 -7.39
N PHE A 190 12.67 -7.63 -8.18
CA PHE A 190 12.89 -6.49 -9.06
C PHE A 190 12.35 -6.73 -10.47
N GLY A 191 12.29 -7.99 -10.91
CA GLY A 191 11.90 -8.36 -12.28
C GLY A 191 10.43 -8.74 -12.47
N LEU A 192 9.66 -8.92 -11.39
CA LEU A 192 8.28 -9.43 -11.41
C LEU A 192 7.36 -8.68 -12.36
N VAL A 193 7.50 -7.36 -12.47
CA VAL A 193 6.57 -6.51 -13.23
C VAL A 193 7.03 -6.28 -14.67
N THR A 194 8.31 -6.53 -14.99
CA THR A 194 9.01 -5.87 -16.11
C THR A 194 9.45 -6.82 -17.21
N MET A 195 9.31 -8.14 -17.01
CA MET A 195 9.67 -9.14 -18.02
C MET A 195 8.89 -9.00 -19.35
N ASN A 196 7.79 -8.23 -19.40
CA ASN A 196 7.02 -7.91 -20.60
C ASN A 196 6.50 -6.46 -20.63
N GLY A 197 7.10 -5.56 -19.84
CA GLY A 197 6.54 -4.23 -19.63
C GLY A 197 6.86 -3.22 -20.73
N ALA A 198 5.99 -2.22 -20.89
CA ALA A 198 6.15 -1.12 -21.86
C ALA A 198 6.94 0.07 -21.27
N GLU A 199 7.80 -0.17 -20.27
CA GLU A 199 8.52 0.90 -19.59
C GLU A 199 9.59 1.55 -20.47
N PRO A 200 9.90 2.84 -20.26
CA PRO A 200 11.00 3.50 -20.91
C PRO A 200 12.35 2.80 -20.65
N ALA A 201 13.24 2.84 -21.64
CA ALA A 201 14.55 2.19 -21.56
C ALA A 201 15.39 2.59 -20.33
N TRP A 202 15.30 3.85 -19.90
CA TRP A 202 16.01 4.31 -18.71
C TRP A 202 15.52 3.60 -17.44
N LEU A 203 14.21 3.34 -17.32
CA LEU A 203 13.63 2.68 -16.15
C LEU A 203 13.99 1.19 -16.16
N GLN A 204 13.85 0.55 -17.32
CA GLN A 204 14.28 -0.82 -17.56
C GLN A 204 15.75 -1.04 -17.19
N GLN A 205 16.64 -0.08 -17.50
CA GLN A 205 18.04 -0.15 -17.08
C GLN A 205 18.18 -0.23 -15.56
N TRP A 206 17.55 0.67 -14.79
CA TRP A 206 17.64 0.66 -13.32
C TRP A 206 17.05 -0.62 -12.70
N ILE A 207 15.97 -1.14 -13.28
CA ILE A 207 15.38 -2.42 -12.86
C ILE A 207 16.36 -3.56 -13.11
N ASN A 208 16.92 -3.66 -14.32
CA ASN A 208 17.88 -4.70 -14.68
C ASN A 208 19.15 -4.63 -13.83
N GLU A 209 19.63 -3.43 -13.48
CA GLU A 209 20.73 -3.24 -12.53
C GLU A 209 20.35 -3.78 -11.14
N GLY A 210 19.12 -3.53 -10.67
CA GLY A 210 18.59 -4.10 -9.43
C GLY A 210 18.51 -5.62 -9.44
N VAL A 211 18.04 -6.21 -10.54
CA VAL A 211 18.00 -7.67 -10.78
C VAL A 211 19.42 -8.25 -10.73
N MET A 212 20.35 -7.68 -11.48
CA MET A 212 21.73 -8.16 -11.58
C MET A 212 22.47 -8.04 -10.25
N TRP A 213 22.34 -6.91 -9.55
CA TRP A 213 23.00 -6.72 -8.25
C TRP A 213 22.43 -7.68 -7.20
N SER A 214 21.11 -7.87 -7.18
CA SER A 214 20.45 -8.82 -6.30
C SER A 214 20.85 -10.27 -6.60
N PHE A 215 21.10 -10.60 -7.86
CA PHE A 215 21.54 -11.94 -8.25
C PHE A 215 22.98 -12.24 -7.84
N HIS A 216 23.90 -11.27 -8.02
CA HIS A 216 25.32 -11.43 -7.72
C HIS A 216 25.65 -11.31 -6.24
N ASP A 217 25.07 -10.33 -5.54
CA ASP A 217 25.38 -10.01 -4.15
C ASP A 217 24.13 -10.06 -3.24
N PRO A 218 23.35 -11.16 -3.24
CA PRO A 218 22.06 -11.22 -2.56
C PRO A 218 22.15 -10.94 -1.06
N ALA A 219 23.20 -11.43 -0.40
CA ALA A 219 23.36 -11.23 1.03
C ALA A 219 23.55 -9.76 1.40
N LEU A 220 24.35 -9.03 0.61
CA LEU A 220 24.59 -7.60 0.83
C LEU A 220 23.32 -6.80 0.54
N VAL A 221 22.70 -7.03 -0.62
CA VAL A 221 21.49 -6.31 -1.03
C VAL A 221 20.37 -6.55 -0.02
N ASN A 222 20.10 -7.80 0.34
CA ASN A 222 19.04 -8.13 1.29
C ASN A 222 19.31 -7.53 2.68
N LEU A 223 20.56 -7.57 3.16
CA LEU A 223 20.96 -6.94 4.42
C LEU A 223 20.69 -5.43 4.40
N LEU A 224 21.00 -4.75 3.28
CA LEU A 224 20.70 -3.32 3.12
C LEU A 224 19.20 -3.05 3.16
N LEU A 225 18.38 -3.84 2.44
CA LEU A 225 16.92 -3.73 2.48
C LEU A 225 16.38 -3.87 3.91
N VAL A 226 16.85 -4.89 4.64
CA VAL A 226 16.46 -5.15 6.04
C VAL A 226 16.86 -3.99 6.95
N ILE A 227 18.10 -3.49 6.85
CA ILE A 227 18.61 -2.38 7.67
C ILE A 227 17.80 -1.09 7.39
N ILE A 228 17.51 -0.80 6.11
CA ILE A 228 16.70 0.38 5.75
C ILE A 228 15.32 0.27 6.38
N MET A 229 14.62 -0.86 6.23
CA MET A 229 13.28 -1.05 6.79
C MET A 229 13.28 -1.00 8.31
N LEU A 230 14.23 -1.66 8.97
CA LEU A 230 14.37 -1.63 10.43
C LEU A 230 14.66 -0.21 10.92
N GLY A 231 15.58 0.49 10.24
CA GLY A 231 15.95 1.87 10.54
C GLY A 231 14.76 2.84 10.39
N LEU A 232 13.95 2.70 9.33
CA LEU A 232 12.73 3.47 9.16
C LEU A 232 11.71 3.20 10.27
N GLY A 233 11.51 1.93 10.63
CA GLY A 233 10.61 1.54 11.71
C GLY A 233 11.02 2.17 13.05
N LEU A 234 12.28 2.01 13.44
CA LEU A 234 12.84 2.63 14.65
C LEU A 234 12.75 4.16 14.60
N ALA A 235 13.08 4.77 13.46
CA ALA A 235 12.99 6.21 13.26
C ALA A 235 11.57 6.76 13.50
N TRP A 236 10.54 6.04 13.07
CA TRP A 236 9.15 6.41 13.36
C TRP A 236 8.81 6.25 14.83
N LEU A 237 9.23 5.16 15.48
CA LEU A 237 8.95 4.89 16.90
C LEU A 237 9.62 5.91 17.84
N VAL A 238 10.89 6.26 17.60
CA VAL A 238 11.62 7.29 18.38
C VAL A 238 11.30 8.72 17.93
N ASN A 239 10.35 8.88 16.99
CA ASN A 239 9.90 10.17 16.50
C ASN A 239 11.04 11.02 15.90
N TRP A 240 11.93 10.40 15.12
CA TRP A 240 13.05 11.08 14.44
C TRP A 240 12.60 12.07 13.35
N ARG A 241 13.10 13.31 13.41
CA ARG A 241 12.60 14.44 12.59
C ARG A 241 12.53 14.17 11.07
N TYR A 242 13.42 13.33 10.56
CA TYR A 242 13.53 13.00 9.14
C TYR A 242 12.82 11.71 8.72
N ALA A 243 12.21 10.96 9.66
CA ALA A 243 11.49 9.72 9.35
C ALA A 243 10.46 9.88 8.21
N PRO A 244 9.62 10.94 8.16
CA PRO A 244 8.69 11.12 7.06
C PRO A 244 9.37 11.27 5.70
N LEU A 245 10.45 12.06 5.62
CA LEU A 245 11.18 12.28 4.37
C LEU A 245 11.87 10.99 3.91
N ALA A 246 12.57 10.32 4.82
CA ALA A 246 13.27 9.07 4.52
C ALA A 246 12.29 7.98 4.04
N THR A 247 11.13 7.83 4.70
CA THR A 247 10.11 6.87 4.26
C THR A 247 9.47 7.28 2.93
N THR A 248 9.22 8.57 2.68
CA THR A 248 8.72 9.02 1.37
C THR A 248 9.69 8.68 0.25
N LEU A 249 10.99 8.95 0.43
CA LEU A 249 12.01 8.60 -0.57
C LEU A 249 12.09 7.09 -0.79
N TRP A 250 12.01 6.32 0.29
CA TRP A 250 12.03 4.86 0.23
C TRP A 250 10.83 4.26 -0.51
N VAL A 251 9.61 4.71 -0.18
CA VAL A 251 8.39 4.23 -0.85
C VAL A 251 8.36 4.69 -2.32
N LEU A 252 8.85 5.90 -2.63
CA LEU A 252 8.98 6.35 -4.02
C LEU A 252 9.96 5.48 -4.81
N TRP A 253 11.09 5.10 -4.21
CA TRP A 253 12.05 4.20 -4.85
C TRP A 253 11.45 2.82 -5.08
N ILE A 254 10.76 2.23 -4.09
CA ILE A 254 10.06 0.94 -4.22
C ILE A 254 9.02 1.01 -5.35
N TRP A 255 8.19 2.05 -5.34
CA TRP A 255 7.12 2.21 -6.31
C TRP A 255 7.66 2.40 -7.73
N MET A 256 8.75 3.15 -7.88
CA MET A 256 9.33 3.45 -9.19
C MET A 256 10.11 2.27 -9.75
N ILE A 257 10.99 1.65 -8.96
CA ILE A 257 11.95 0.65 -9.44
C ILE A 257 11.37 -0.78 -9.32
N PRO A 258 11.33 -1.46 -8.15
CA PRO A 258 10.76 -2.80 -8.04
C PRO A 258 9.34 -2.96 -8.60
N GLN A 259 8.50 -1.94 -8.43
CA GLN A 259 7.09 -2.02 -8.82
C GLN A 259 6.79 -1.37 -10.18
N ALA A 260 7.81 -0.84 -10.88
CA ALA A 260 7.67 -0.21 -12.19
C ALA A 260 6.47 0.74 -12.30
N PHE A 261 6.41 1.73 -11.41
CA PHE A 261 5.28 2.66 -11.25
C PHE A 261 3.95 1.97 -10.91
N GLY A 262 3.98 0.91 -10.10
CA GLY A 262 2.81 0.11 -9.75
C GLY A 262 2.21 -0.63 -10.93
N ALA A 263 3.04 -1.04 -11.90
CA ALA A 263 2.65 -1.68 -13.16
C ALA A 263 1.71 -0.84 -14.04
N LEU A 264 1.58 0.48 -13.81
CA LEU A 264 0.63 1.33 -14.54
C LEU A 264 0.83 1.30 -16.06
N MET A 265 2.06 1.09 -16.52
CA MET A 265 2.41 1.03 -17.95
C MET A 265 2.04 -0.29 -18.63
N THR A 266 1.68 -1.33 -17.86
CA THR A 266 1.25 -2.63 -18.40
C THR A 266 -0.22 -2.62 -18.85
N HIS A 267 -0.99 -1.60 -18.47
CA HIS A 267 -2.46 -1.56 -18.61
C HIS A 267 -3.21 -2.71 -17.92
N LEU A 268 -2.55 -3.38 -16.97
CA LEU A 268 -3.14 -4.41 -16.10
C LEU A 268 -3.27 -3.94 -14.64
N ALA A 269 -2.72 -2.77 -14.30
CA ALA A 269 -2.73 -2.25 -12.94
C ALA A 269 -4.14 -1.77 -12.53
N PRO A 270 -4.77 -2.38 -11.50
CA PRO A 270 -6.09 -1.95 -11.02
C PRO A 270 -6.04 -0.68 -10.16
N THR A 271 -4.85 -0.27 -9.70
CA THR A 271 -4.64 0.88 -8.80
C THR A 271 -3.31 1.57 -9.14
N VAL A 272 -3.00 2.69 -8.46
CA VAL A 272 -1.66 3.31 -8.53
C VAL A 272 -0.61 2.62 -7.65
N GLY A 273 -0.94 1.47 -7.05
CA GLY A 273 -0.10 0.75 -6.10
C GLY A 273 -0.08 1.38 -4.70
N MET A 274 0.89 0.97 -3.89
CA MET A 274 0.93 1.32 -2.46
C MET A 274 1.33 2.79 -2.19
N ILE A 275 1.89 3.50 -3.18
CA ILE A 275 2.45 4.84 -2.98
C ILE A 275 1.43 5.83 -2.42
N GLY A 276 0.21 5.84 -2.97
CA GLY A 276 -0.85 6.78 -2.58
C GLY A 276 -1.21 6.67 -1.08
N PRO A 277 -1.65 5.49 -0.62
CA PRO A 277 -1.93 5.25 0.79
C PRO A 277 -0.73 5.55 1.71
N TRP A 278 0.48 5.14 1.33
CA TRP A 278 1.69 5.43 2.11
C TRP A 278 1.90 6.93 2.30
N LEU A 279 1.78 7.73 1.24
CA LEU A 279 1.93 9.19 1.34
C LEU A 279 0.88 9.81 2.27
N LEU A 280 -0.35 9.30 2.28
CA LEU A 280 -1.39 9.76 3.21
C LEU A 280 -1.06 9.39 4.66
N LEU A 281 -0.64 8.15 4.92
CA LEU A 281 -0.27 7.68 6.27
C LEU A 281 0.97 8.41 6.80
N ILE A 282 1.98 8.63 5.98
CA ILE A 282 3.19 9.41 6.32
C ILE A 282 2.82 10.86 6.64
N GLY A 283 1.97 11.48 5.80
CA GLY A 283 1.48 12.84 6.00
C GLY A 283 0.72 13.01 7.32
N LEU A 284 -0.15 12.04 7.65
CA LEU A 284 -0.90 12.00 8.89
C LEU A 284 0.02 11.78 10.11
N ALA A 285 0.89 10.77 10.07
CA ALA A 285 1.81 10.45 11.16
C ALA A 285 2.77 11.60 11.49
N ARG A 286 3.18 12.40 10.48
CA ARG A 286 4.01 13.60 10.68
C ARG A 286 3.33 14.65 11.58
N HIS A 287 2.00 14.67 11.63
CA HIS A 287 1.25 15.66 12.40
C HIS A 287 1.37 15.49 13.93
N ASP A 288 1.67 14.28 14.41
CA ASP A 288 1.89 13.98 15.83
C ASP A 288 2.98 14.87 16.47
N ARG A 289 3.94 15.34 15.68
CA ARG A 289 4.98 16.28 16.16
C ARG A 289 4.49 17.70 16.42
N LYS A 290 3.44 18.14 15.75
CA LYS A 290 2.97 19.53 15.84
C LYS A 290 2.12 19.75 17.09
N SER A 291 1.32 18.75 17.49
CA SER A 291 0.54 18.78 18.74
C SER A 291 1.44 18.84 19.98
N LEU A 292 2.53 18.07 20.01
CA LEU A 292 3.49 18.07 21.13
C LEU A 292 4.26 19.39 21.31
N ARG A 293 4.47 20.16 20.23
CA ARG A 293 5.13 21.47 20.31
C ARG A 293 4.20 22.59 20.78
N GLN A 294 2.89 22.44 20.55
CA GLN A 294 1.89 23.43 20.98
C GLN A 294 1.44 23.25 22.43
N SER A 295 1.68 22.08 23.03
CA SER A 295 1.38 21.78 24.44
C SER A 295 2.53 22.04 25.42
N SER A 296 3.72 22.44 24.96
CA SER A 296 4.75 22.96 25.86
C SER A 296 4.31 24.34 26.37
N PRO A 297 4.10 24.55 27.68
CA PRO A 297 3.83 25.87 28.20
C PRO A 297 5.02 26.75 27.86
N ALA A 298 4.78 27.86 27.17
CA ALA A 298 5.75 28.95 27.14
C ALA A 298 6.12 29.24 28.59
N ALA A 299 7.38 29.01 28.95
CA ALA A 299 7.91 29.42 30.23
C ALA A 299 7.65 30.92 30.35
N LYS A 300 6.68 31.30 31.18
CA LYS A 300 6.47 32.70 31.54
C LYS A 300 7.78 33.16 32.17
N PRO A 301 8.43 34.23 31.69
CA PRO A 301 9.55 34.81 32.42
C PRO A 301 8.98 35.27 33.76
N THR A 302 9.44 34.65 34.84
CA THR A 302 9.16 35.08 36.20
C THR A 302 9.89 36.40 36.36
N ILE A 303 9.14 37.50 36.39
CA ILE A 303 9.66 38.79 36.80
C ILE A 303 9.86 38.71 38.31
N ALA A 304 11.10 38.82 38.75
CA ALA A 304 11.51 39.17 40.09
C ALA A 304 12.75 40.07 39.98
#